data_AF-A0A3D0D7W5-F1
#
_entry.id   AF-A0A3D0D7W5-F1
#
_cell.length_a   1.000
_cell.length_b   1.000
_cell.length_c   1.000
_cell.angle_alpha   90.00
_cell.angle_beta   90.00
_cell.angle_gamma   90.00
#
_symmetry.space_group_name_H-M   'P 1'
#
loop_
_entity.id
_entity.type
_entity.pdbx_description
1 polymer ?
#
loop_
_entity_poly.entity_id
_entity_poly.type
_entity_poly.pdbx_seq_one_letter_code
_entity_poly.pdbx_strand_id
1 'polypeptide(L)'
;MTRNNKLVLVSLLLWGIGEGLFVFIESLYLERLGATPVEVGMTLALASAAVLVSYLPAGWLSDRFNRKANMLAGYVVGALAAFVMALAHDWHTLLLGLVFYAVSGFCVPAITSYVVQEAAPRERNRVVTTVFVGYSAGLVISPAIGGWLAEHWTMRGVFVVSGAAFLLATATVSLA
;
A
#
# COMPACT_ATOMS: atom_id res chain seq x y z
N MET A 1 -21.59 2.35 -11.23
CA MET A 1 -20.10 2.30 -11.22
C MET A 1 -19.60 2.16 -12.65
N THR A 2 -18.73 3.08 -13.07
CA THR A 2 -18.04 3.07 -14.37
C THR A 2 -17.02 1.92 -14.46
N ARG A 3 -16.52 1.63 -15.67
CA ARG A 3 -15.45 0.63 -15.89
C ARG A 3 -14.19 0.97 -15.09
N ASN A 4 -13.77 2.23 -15.08
CA ASN A 4 -12.56 2.67 -14.40
C ASN A 4 -12.67 2.57 -12.89
N ASN A 5 -13.81 2.93 -12.30
CA ASN A 5 -14.07 2.70 -10.88
C ASN A 5 -14.01 1.21 -10.48
N LYS A 6 -14.41 0.28 -11.35
CA LYS A 6 -14.23 -1.15 -11.10
C LYS A 6 -12.76 -1.57 -11.16
N LEU A 7 -11.97 -0.99 -12.07
CA LEU A 7 -10.52 -1.23 -12.15
C LEU A 7 -9.79 -0.71 -10.90
N VAL A 8 -10.15 0.48 -10.42
CA VAL A 8 -9.60 1.03 -9.17
C VAL A 8 -10.01 0.19 -7.95
N LEU A 9 -11.23 -0.35 -7.92
CA LEU A 9 -11.63 -1.29 -6.87
C LEU A 9 -10.74 -2.54 -6.87
N VAL A 10 -10.55 -3.16 -8.04
CA VAL A 10 -9.70 -4.36 -8.16
C VAL A 10 -8.25 -4.05 -7.80
N SER A 11 -7.73 -2.89 -8.19
CA SER A 11 -6.38 -2.50 -7.82
C SER A 11 -6.22 -2.28 -6.32
N LEU A 12 -7.20 -1.66 -5.67
CA LEU A 12 -7.22 -1.50 -4.22
C LEU A 12 -7.33 -2.83 -3.50
N LEU A 13 -8.09 -3.79 -4.04
CA LEU A 13 -8.13 -5.16 -3.52
C LEU A 13 -6.76 -5.84 -3.60
N LEU A 14 -6.09 -5.75 -4.75
CA LEU A 14 -4.73 -6.29 -4.91
C LEU A 14 -3.74 -5.59 -3.97
N TRP A 15 -3.88 -4.29 -3.77
CA TRP A 15 -3.09 -3.53 -2.81
C TRP A 15 -3.34 -3.99 -1.36
N GLY A 16 -4.60 -4.11 -0.94
CA GLY A 16 -4.93 -4.60 0.40
C GLY A 16 -4.42 -6.03 0.65
N ILE A 17 -4.43 -6.88 -0.38
CA ILE A 17 -3.79 -8.21 -0.31
C ILE A 17 -2.29 -8.03 -0.05
N GLY A 18 -1.60 -7.27 -0.89
CA GLY A 18 -0.15 -7.07 -0.77
C GLY A 18 0.28 -6.50 0.58
N GLU A 19 -0.44 -5.51 1.10
CA GLU A 19 -0.15 -4.92 2.41
C GLU A 19 -0.43 -5.88 3.57
N GLY A 20 -1.62 -6.50 3.58
CA GLY A 20 -2.00 -7.34 4.71
C GLY A 20 -1.19 -8.63 4.82
N LEU A 21 -0.43 -9.00 3.78
CA LEU A 21 0.54 -10.09 3.84
C LEU A 21 1.67 -9.82 4.87
N PHE A 22 2.08 -8.57 5.05
CA PHE A 22 3.22 -8.23 5.93
C PHE A 22 2.87 -7.33 7.10
N VAL A 23 1.85 -6.47 7.00
CA VAL A 23 1.58 -5.41 8.01
C VAL A 23 1.36 -5.94 9.43
N PHE A 24 0.87 -7.17 9.58
CA PHE A 24 0.62 -7.79 10.90
C PHE A 24 1.82 -8.57 11.45
N ILE A 25 2.83 -8.83 10.62
CA ILE A 25 4.00 -9.65 10.95
C ILE A 25 5.33 -8.89 10.80
N GLU A 26 5.31 -7.64 10.32
CA GLU A 26 6.49 -6.79 10.12
C GLU A 26 7.24 -6.51 11.43
N SER A 27 6.53 -6.27 12.54
CA SER A 27 7.14 -6.06 13.86
C SER A 27 7.92 -7.27 14.33
N LEU A 28 7.35 -8.47 14.15
CA LEU A 28 8.04 -9.73 14.47
C LEU A 28 9.27 -9.92 13.58
N TYR A 29 9.20 -9.49 12.32
CA TYR A 29 10.34 -9.61 11.41
C TYR A 29 11.46 -8.61 11.73
N LEU A 30 11.13 -7.39 12.16
CA LEU A 30 12.12 -6.42 12.67
C LEU A 30 12.91 -7.03 13.84
N GLU A 31 12.23 -7.66 14.81
CA GLU A 31 12.89 -8.33 15.93
C GLU A 31 13.79 -9.49 15.46
N ARG A 32 13.32 -10.30 14.50
CA ARG A 32 14.13 -11.39 13.91
C ARG A 32 15.37 -10.87 13.17
N LEU A 33 15.34 -9.64 12.66
CA LEU A 33 16.48 -8.96 12.05
C LEU A 33 17.38 -8.22 13.06
N GLY A 34 17.13 -8.41 14.36
CA GLY A 34 17.96 -7.90 15.44
C GLY A 34 17.52 -6.55 16.02
N ALA A 35 16.33 -6.05 15.67
CA ALA A 35 15.78 -4.85 16.31
C ALA A 35 15.36 -5.14 17.76
N THR A 36 15.71 -4.25 18.67
CA THR A 36 15.17 -4.20 20.02
C THR A 36 13.72 -3.73 20.02
N PRO A 37 12.92 -3.99 21.08
CA PRO A 37 11.54 -3.51 21.16
C PRO A 37 11.40 -1.99 21.01
N VAL A 38 12.42 -1.24 21.46
CA VAL A 38 12.48 0.22 21.30
C VAL A 38 12.66 0.60 19.83
N GLU A 39 13.55 -0.08 19.09
CA GLU A 39 13.80 0.17 17.67
C GLU A 39 12.60 -0.23 16.79
N VAL A 40 11.88 -1.30 17.15
CA VAL A 40 10.60 -1.67 16.52
C VAL A 40 9.59 -0.53 16.70
N GLY A 41 9.42 -0.05 17.93
CA GLY A 41 8.52 1.08 18.22
C GLY A 41 8.90 2.35 17.46
N MET A 42 10.20 2.67 17.39
CA MET A 42 10.71 3.79 16.60
C MET A 42 10.42 3.61 15.11
N THR A 43 10.58 2.39 14.57
CA THR A 43 10.31 2.10 13.16
C THR A 43 8.86 2.36 12.79
N LEU A 44 7.92 1.87 13.61
CA LEU A 44 6.48 2.11 13.39
C LEU A 44 6.13 3.60 13.53
N ALA A 45 6.77 4.31 14.47
CA ALA A 45 6.60 5.74 14.64
C ALA A 45 7.13 6.54 13.43
N LEU A 46 8.30 6.18 12.91
CA LEU A 46 8.90 6.77 11.70
C LEU A 46 8.05 6.52 10.46
N ALA A 47 7.55 5.30 10.28
CA ALA A 47 6.62 4.98 9.19
C ALA A 47 5.35 5.81 9.30
N SER A 48 4.76 5.92 10.49
CA SER A 48 3.55 6.75 10.73
C SER A 48 3.82 8.24 10.47
N ALA A 49 4.97 8.76 10.90
CA ALA A 49 5.39 10.12 10.61
C ALA A 49 5.59 10.34 9.11
N ALA A 50 6.16 9.36 8.39
CA ALA A 50 6.32 9.41 6.95
C ALA A 50 4.97 9.46 6.22
N VAL A 51 3.95 8.70 6.68
CA VAL A 51 2.58 8.82 6.17
C VAL A 51 2.06 10.24 6.35
N LEU A 52 2.18 10.81 7.55
CA LEU A 52 1.71 12.17 7.84
C LEU A 52 2.38 13.20 6.93
N VAL A 53 3.71 13.10 6.79
CA VAL A 53 4.49 13.98 5.91
C VAL A 53 4.11 13.79 4.45
N SER A 54 3.79 12.57 4.01
CA SER A 54 3.35 12.28 2.64
C SER A 54 1.98 12.87 2.30
N TYR A 55 1.09 13.01 3.30
CA TYR A 55 -0.25 13.56 3.12
C TYR A 55 -0.26 15.08 2.99
N LEU A 56 0.70 15.79 3.61
CA LEU A 56 0.84 17.24 3.50
C LEU A 56 0.91 17.74 2.04
N PRO A 57 1.81 17.22 1.18
CA PRO A 57 1.87 17.63 -0.21
C PRO A 57 0.79 16.93 -1.06
N ALA A 58 0.15 15.87 -0.59
CA ALA A 58 -0.78 15.07 -1.39
C ALA A 58 -1.97 15.87 -1.92
N GLY A 59 -2.50 16.82 -1.14
CA GLY A 59 -3.57 17.72 -1.60
C GLY A 59 -3.11 18.62 -2.75
N TRP A 60 -1.98 19.30 -2.58
CA TRP A 60 -1.39 20.15 -3.62
C TRP A 60 -0.99 19.35 -4.86
N LEU A 61 -0.41 18.16 -4.69
CA LEU A 61 -0.08 17.27 -5.81
C LEU A 61 -1.34 16.84 -6.56
N SER A 62 -2.41 16.50 -5.84
CA SER A 62 -3.69 16.08 -6.45
C SER A 62 -4.39 17.22 -7.21
N ASP A 63 -4.20 18.47 -6.78
CA ASP A 63 -4.83 19.63 -7.42
C ASP A 63 -4.02 20.15 -8.62
N ARG A 64 -2.69 20.02 -8.58
CA ARG A 64 -1.78 20.57 -9.60
C ARG A 64 -1.39 19.57 -10.69
N PHE A 65 -1.32 18.28 -10.38
CA PHE A 65 -0.94 17.24 -11.33
C PHE A 65 -2.13 16.42 -11.81
N ASN A 66 -1.94 15.69 -12.90
CA ASN A 66 -2.93 14.72 -13.35
C ASN A 66 -3.13 13.65 -12.27
N ARG A 67 -4.35 13.57 -11.73
CA ARG A 67 -4.74 12.63 -10.66
C ARG A 67 -4.33 11.18 -10.97
N LYS A 68 -4.50 10.73 -12.22
CA LYS A 68 -4.12 9.37 -12.64
C LYS A 68 -2.60 9.18 -12.59
N ALA A 69 -1.83 10.17 -13.02
CA ALA A 69 -0.37 10.12 -12.94
C ALA A 69 0.13 10.11 -11.48
N ASN A 70 -0.48 10.94 -10.61
CA ASN A 70 -0.16 10.97 -9.18
C ASN A 70 -0.50 9.62 -8.50
N MET A 71 -1.64 9.03 -8.86
CA MET A 71 -2.04 7.71 -8.39
C MET A 71 -1.04 6.63 -8.81
N LEU A 72 -0.66 6.59 -10.10
CA LEU A 72 0.35 5.65 -10.61
C LEU A 72 1.71 5.83 -9.95
N ALA A 73 2.14 7.07 -9.70
CA ALA A 73 3.41 7.34 -9.03
C ALA A 73 3.46 6.73 -7.62
N GLY A 74 2.42 6.91 -6.80
CA GLY A 74 2.36 6.29 -5.48
C GLY A 74 2.36 4.77 -5.55
N TYR A 75 1.59 4.19 -6.47
CA TYR A 75 1.54 2.74 -6.68
C TYR A 75 2.92 2.15 -7.04
N VAL A 76 3.65 2.82 -7.94
CA VAL A 76 5.03 2.43 -8.29
C VAL A 76 5.97 2.55 -7.10
N VAL A 77 5.88 3.64 -6.33
CA VAL A 77 6.72 3.83 -5.13
C VAL A 77 6.49 2.72 -4.11
N GLY A 78 5.24 2.35 -3.82
CA GLY A 78 4.96 1.27 -2.87
C GLY A 78 5.34 -0.12 -3.41
N ALA A 79 5.20 -0.37 -4.71
CA ALA A 79 5.69 -1.60 -5.32
C ALA A 79 7.21 -1.73 -5.19
N LEU A 80 7.96 -0.65 -5.49
CA LEU A 80 9.42 -0.61 -5.30
C LEU A 80 9.81 -0.79 -3.83
N ALA A 81 9.07 -0.15 -2.91
CA ALA A 81 9.28 -0.29 -1.48
C ALA A 81 9.17 -1.75 -1.02
N ALA A 82 8.20 -2.51 -1.52
CA ALA A 82 8.08 -3.93 -1.23
C ALA A 82 9.27 -4.76 -1.69
N PHE A 83 9.86 -4.44 -2.85
CA PHE A 83 11.09 -5.09 -3.28
C PHE A 83 12.31 -4.70 -2.43
N VAL A 84 12.37 -3.46 -1.94
CA VAL A 84 13.39 -3.06 -0.95
C VAL A 84 13.24 -3.88 0.33
N MET A 85 12.01 -4.05 0.84
CA MET A 85 11.73 -4.89 2.01
C MET A 85 12.13 -6.37 1.78
N ALA A 86 11.89 -6.90 0.57
CA ALA A 86 12.31 -8.26 0.20
C ALA A 86 13.84 -8.46 0.18
N LEU A 87 14.60 -7.38 0.00
CA LEU A 87 16.08 -7.39 0.02
C LEU A 87 16.66 -7.15 1.42
N ALA A 88 15.84 -6.91 2.45
CA ALA A 88 16.30 -6.63 3.79
C ALA A 88 16.98 -7.86 4.44
N HIS A 89 18.24 -7.67 4.86
CA HIS A 89 19.01 -8.62 5.66
C HIS A 89 19.24 -8.12 7.11
N ASP A 90 18.85 -6.88 7.38
CA ASP A 90 18.96 -6.20 8.65
C ASP A 90 17.74 -5.27 8.82
N TRP A 91 17.46 -4.87 10.06
CA TRP A 91 16.25 -4.10 10.37
C TRP A 91 16.29 -2.67 9.82
N HIS A 92 17.46 -2.08 9.55
CA HIS A 92 17.55 -0.72 8.98
C HIS A 92 17.10 -0.73 7.51
N THR A 93 17.49 -1.76 6.75
CA THR A 93 17.01 -1.92 5.38
C THR A 93 15.49 -2.13 5.34
N LEU A 94 14.94 -2.87 6.31
CA LEU A 94 13.49 -3.06 6.42
C LEU A 94 12.78 -1.75 6.79
N LEU A 95 13.30 -0.99 7.77
CA LEU A 95 12.83 0.35 8.13
C LEU A 95 12.78 1.27 6.90
N LEU A 96 13.84 1.28 6.09
CA LEU A 96 13.88 2.09 4.88
C LEU A 96 12.76 1.70 3.90
N GLY A 97 12.54 0.40 3.69
CA GLY A 97 11.45 -0.11 2.88
C GLY A 97 10.07 0.29 3.42
N LEU A 98 9.85 0.17 4.73
CA LEU A 98 8.60 0.58 5.39
C LEU A 98 8.34 2.08 5.28
N VAL A 99 9.38 2.91 5.42
CA VAL A 99 9.27 4.36 5.23
C VAL A 99 8.93 4.71 3.79
N PHE A 100 9.56 4.08 2.79
CA PHE A 100 9.20 4.30 1.39
C PHE A 100 7.77 3.84 1.09
N TYR A 101 7.35 2.71 1.67
CA TYR A 101 5.98 2.23 1.55
C TYR A 101 5.01 3.25 2.18
N ALA A 102 5.29 3.75 3.37
CA ALA A 102 4.49 4.80 4.02
C ALA A 102 4.39 6.07 3.18
N VAL A 103 5.49 6.51 2.56
CA VAL A 103 5.50 7.68 1.66
C VAL A 103 4.58 7.46 0.48
N SER A 104 4.46 6.24 -0.06
CA SER A 104 3.56 5.93 -1.19
C SER A 104 2.10 6.31 -0.95
N GLY A 105 1.71 6.46 0.32
CA GLY A 105 0.39 6.92 0.75
C GLY A 105 -0.04 8.29 0.21
N PHE A 106 0.89 9.14 -0.29
CA PHE A 106 0.53 10.43 -0.91
C PHE A 106 -0.48 10.30 -2.06
N CYS A 107 -0.62 9.10 -2.67
CA CYS A 107 -1.58 8.88 -3.74
C CYS A 107 -3.04 8.74 -3.29
N VAL A 108 -3.32 8.51 -1.99
CA VAL A 108 -4.67 8.22 -1.48
C VAL A 108 -5.69 9.34 -1.78
N PRO A 109 -5.35 10.64 -1.59
CA PRO A 109 -6.24 11.73 -1.99
C PRO A 109 -6.52 11.75 -3.50
N ALA A 110 -5.53 11.41 -4.33
CA ALA A 110 -5.68 11.34 -5.78
C ALA A 110 -6.59 10.19 -6.21
N ILE A 111 -6.52 9.02 -5.56
CA ILE A 111 -7.45 7.89 -5.76
C ILE A 111 -8.89 8.35 -5.48
N THR A 112 -9.11 8.95 -4.31
CA THR A 112 -10.44 9.42 -3.90
C THR A 112 -10.98 10.45 -4.88
N SER A 113 -10.15 11.42 -5.28
CA SER A 113 -10.54 12.46 -6.22
C SER A 113 -10.88 11.89 -7.61
N TYR A 114 -10.08 10.94 -8.12
CA TYR A 114 -10.32 10.26 -9.39
C TYR A 114 -11.66 9.52 -9.40
N VAL A 115 -11.94 8.74 -8.36
CA VAL A 115 -13.19 7.97 -8.21
C VAL A 115 -14.42 8.89 -8.13
N VAL A 116 -14.31 10.00 -7.41
CA VAL A 116 -15.39 10.98 -7.23
C VAL A 116 -15.75 11.70 -8.54
N GLN A 117 -14.78 11.96 -9.42
CA GLN A 117 -15.03 12.66 -10.68
C GLN A 117 -15.89 11.86 -11.66
N GLU A 118 -15.78 10.54 -11.63
CA GLU A 118 -16.58 9.65 -12.47
C GLU A 118 -17.95 9.30 -11.89
N ALA A 119 -18.20 9.67 -10.63
CA ALA A 119 -19.43 9.36 -9.93
C ALA A 119 -20.46 10.50 -10.06
N ALA A 120 -21.73 10.13 -10.27
CA ALA A 120 -22.83 11.08 -10.21
C ALA A 120 -22.86 11.75 -8.81
N PRO A 121 -23.20 13.06 -8.69
CA PRO A 121 -23.11 13.78 -7.41
C PRO A 121 -23.82 13.09 -6.23
N ARG A 122 -24.98 12.48 -6.47
CA ARG A 122 -25.78 11.75 -5.47
C ARG A 122 -25.19 10.39 -5.08
N GLU A 123 -24.28 9.83 -5.87
CA GLU A 123 -23.71 8.50 -5.67
C GLU A 123 -22.25 8.52 -5.21
N ARG A 124 -21.60 9.69 -5.15
CA ARG A 124 -20.16 9.82 -4.82
C ARG A 124 -19.75 9.03 -3.58
N ASN A 125 -20.48 9.19 -2.48
CA ASN A 125 -20.17 8.48 -1.24
C ASN A 125 -20.29 6.95 -1.41
N ARG A 126 -21.34 6.48 -2.08
CA ARG A 126 -21.55 5.06 -2.36
C ARG A 126 -20.40 4.50 -3.20
N VAL A 127 -20.00 5.21 -4.26
CA VAL A 127 -18.93 4.74 -5.17
C VAL A 127 -17.58 4.72 -4.45
N VAL A 128 -17.20 5.78 -3.74
CA VAL A 128 -15.94 5.83 -2.97
C VAL A 128 -15.91 4.69 -1.95
N THR A 129 -16.97 4.53 -1.16
CA THR A 129 -17.03 3.47 -0.15
C THR A 129 -16.92 2.09 -0.80
N THR A 130 -17.63 1.86 -1.91
CA THR A 130 -17.60 0.58 -2.63
C THR A 130 -16.19 0.26 -3.17
N VAL A 131 -15.47 1.27 -3.65
CA VAL A 131 -14.10 1.12 -4.13
C VAL A 131 -13.14 0.75 -2.99
N PHE A 132 -13.26 1.41 -1.83
CA PHE A 132 -12.44 1.11 -0.64
C PHE A 132 -12.80 -0.20 0.06
N VAL A 133 -14.01 -0.74 -0.13
CA VAL A 133 -14.32 -2.13 0.30
C VAL A 133 -13.37 -3.13 -0.34
N GLY A 134 -12.91 -2.88 -1.58
CA GLY A 134 -11.89 -3.72 -2.23
C GLY A 134 -10.62 -3.82 -1.39
N TYR A 135 -10.08 -2.67 -0.96
CA TYR A 135 -8.91 -2.60 -0.09
C TYR A 135 -9.12 -3.35 1.23
N SER A 136 -10.23 -3.07 1.94
CA SER A 136 -10.52 -3.76 3.20
C SER A 136 -10.69 -5.27 3.04
N ALA A 137 -11.33 -5.73 1.96
CA ALA A 137 -11.47 -7.16 1.67
C ALA A 137 -10.11 -7.83 1.44
N GLY A 138 -9.22 -7.17 0.70
CA GLY A 138 -7.85 -7.64 0.50
C GLY A 138 -7.08 -7.78 1.82
N LEU A 139 -7.18 -6.76 2.67
CA LEU A 139 -6.50 -6.69 3.97
C LEU A 139 -6.99 -7.77 4.97
N VAL A 140 -8.24 -8.21 4.85
CA VAL A 140 -8.82 -9.25 5.73
C VAL A 140 -8.35 -10.65 5.34
N ILE A 141 -8.16 -10.91 4.04
CA ILE A 141 -7.85 -12.26 3.54
C ILE A 141 -6.35 -12.56 3.63
N SER A 142 -5.52 -11.54 3.48
CA SER A 142 -4.06 -11.70 3.35
C SER A 142 -3.30 -12.13 4.62
N PRO A 143 -3.69 -11.83 5.87
CA PRO A 143 -2.86 -12.18 7.04
C PRO A 143 -2.73 -13.69 7.23
N ALA A 144 -3.80 -14.45 6.95
CA ALA A 144 -3.77 -15.91 7.00
C ALA A 144 -2.79 -16.48 5.97
N ILE A 145 -2.75 -15.88 4.77
CA ILE A 145 -1.84 -16.26 3.69
C ILE A 145 -0.40 -15.83 4.03
N GLY A 146 -0.22 -14.62 4.56
CA GLY A 146 1.07 -14.05 4.95
C GLY A 146 1.73 -14.83 6.07
N GLY A 147 0.98 -15.20 7.10
CA GLY A 147 1.45 -16.08 8.17
C GLY A 147 1.86 -17.46 7.64
N TRP A 148 1.00 -18.10 6.83
CA TRP A 148 1.33 -19.40 6.24
C TRP A 148 2.59 -19.36 5.36
N LEU A 149 2.75 -18.31 4.53
CA LEU A 149 3.95 -18.10 3.71
C LEU A 149 5.20 -17.85 4.56
N ALA A 150 5.07 -17.08 5.65
CA ALA A 150 6.17 -16.80 6.57
C ALA A 150 6.66 -18.06 7.31
N GLU A 151 5.75 -18.99 7.62
CA GLU A 151 6.07 -20.27 8.27
C GLU A 151 6.72 -21.28 7.31
N HIS A 152 6.23 -21.40 6.08
CA HIS A 152 6.62 -22.49 5.17
C HIS A 152 7.70 -22.10 4.15
N TRP A 153 7.87 -20.81 3.87
CA TRP A 153 8.82 -20.33 2.87
C TRP A 153 9.89 -19.45 3.48
N THR A 154 9.72 -18.13 3.44
CA THR A 154 10.59 -17.15 4.11
C THR A 154 9.82 -15.84 4.21
N MET A 155 10.19 -15.01 5.19
CA MET A 155 9.62 -13.68 5.31
C MET A 155 9.97 -12.77 4.12
N ARG A 156 11.15 -12.96 3.50
CA ARG A 156 11.52 -12.29 2.25
C ARG A 156 10.58 -12.67 1.10
N GLY A 157 10.17 -13.94 1.03
CA GLY A 157 9.17 -14.42 0.08
C GLY A 157 7.82 -13.71 0.23
N VAL A 158 7.39 -13.42 1.47
CA VAL A 158 6.17 -12.66 1.73
C VAL A 158 6.24 -11.27 1.08
N PHE A 159 7.35 -10.55 1.22
CA PHE A 159 7.54 -9.25 0.59
C PHE A 159 7.62 -9.32 -0.94
N VAL A 160 8.19 -10.39 -1.51
CA VAL A 160 8.17 -10.60 -2.97
C VAL A 160 6.75 -10.78 -3.48
N VAL A 161 5.92 -11.59 -2.81
CA VAL A 161 4.50 -11.78 -3.17
C VAL A 161 3.73 -10.47 -3.00
N SER A 162 4.02 -9.71 -1.95
CA SER A 162 3.45 -8.38 -1.71
C SER A 162 3.80 -7.40 -2.84
N GLY A 163 5.07 -7.35 -3.25
CA GLY A 163 5.53 -6.54 -4.37
C GLY A 163 4.90 -6.96 -5.71
N ALA A 164 4.73 -8.27 -5.94
CA ALA A 164 3.99 -8.76 -7.11
C ALA A 164 2.52 -8.31 -7.10
N ALA A 165 1.85 -8.37 -5.94
CA ALA A 165 0.48 -7.87 -5.79
C ALA A 165 0.39 -6.36 -6.05
N PHE A 166 1.34 -5.57 -5.55
CA PHE A 166 1.42 -4.13 -5.81
C PHE A 166 1.70 -3.82 -7.29
N LEU A 167 2.56 -4.59 -7.97
CA LEU A 167 2.77 -4.43 -9.41
C LEU A 167 1.51 -4.75 -10.22
N LEU A 168 0.78 -5.81 -9.87
CA LEU A 168 -0.51 -6.13 -10.50
C LEU A 168 -1.55 -5.04 -10.24
N ALA A 169 -1.59 -4.49 -9.02
CA ALA A 169 -2.43 -3.35 -8.68
C ALA A 169 -2.08 -2.13 -9.56
N THR A 170 -0.80 -1.84 -9.72
CA THR A 170 -0.28 -0.74 -10.57
C THR A 170 -0.68 -0.94 -12.03
N ALA A 171 -0.49 -2.15 -12.56
CA ALA A 171 -0.88 -2.50 -13.92
C ALA A 171 -2.40 -2.33 -14.11
N THR A 172 -3.21 -2.75 -13.14
CA THR A 172 -4.67 -2.63 -13.19
C THR A 172 -5.11 -1.16 -13.23
N VAL A 173 -4.51 -0.30 -12.39
CA VAL A 173 -4.78 1.15 -12.41
C VAL A 173 -4.38 1.80 -13.72
N SER A 174 -3.28 1.36 -14.34
CA SER A 174 -2.82 1.95 -15.60
C SER A 174 -3.86 1.82 -16.74
N LEU A 175 -4.71 0.80 -16.66
CA LEU A 175 -5.76 0.47 -17.64
C LEU A 175 -7.09 1.24 -17.44
N ALA A 176 -7.23 1.98 -16.32
CA ALA A 176 -8.41 2.78 -15.98
C ALA A 176 -8.35 4.17 -16.64
#